data_AF-A0A938RZR7-F1
#
_entry.id   AF-A0A938RZR7-F1
#
_cell.length_a   1.000
_cell.length_b   1.000
_cell.length_c   1.000
_cell.angle_alpha   90.00
_cell.angle_beta   90.00
_cell.angle_gamma   90.00
#
_symmetry.space_group_name_H-M   'P 1'
#
loop_
_entity.id
_entity.type
_entity.pdbx_description
1 polymer ?
#
loop_
_entity_poly.entity_id
_entity_poly.type
_entity_poly.pdbx_seq_one_letter_code
_entity_poly.pdbx_strand_id
1 'polypeptide(L)'
;MKTRTSGLTVIEILVVVGIIALLVGLLLPAVQTVQKMAKETKQKAQFTSIELGLAAFRSDYGDYPPSSWWNPTLPGGRQDYCGAQKLAEALLGWDLLGFHPDSAWRADGLDRNNGPATYDPLKANPASVTLDKRRGRYVEAEIVNPFMLSWSGGGAQDGLFVTAQPLAARTYVLCDVFSVGDRKIQMPDGKMVSPGTPILYFRANVASKLHDPAAADASIYCARDNAPLVGLGRVADGLKPANLRRQHQFLPDLVAPGFQYFYESIRDPRVQARPWPYRPDSYLLISAGADGLYGTDDDIRNFGR
;
A
#
# COMPACT_ATOMS: atom_id res chain seq x y z
N MET A 1 -25.76 59.24 34.08
CA MET A 1 -24.88 58.19 34.65
C MET A 1 -23.64 58.07 33.78
N LYS A 2 -22.46 58.42 34.28
CA LYS A 2 -21.18 58.30 33.55
C LYS A 2 -20.71 56.85 33.66
N THR A 3 -20.77 56.09 32.57
CA THR A 3 -20.19 54.75 32.49
C THR A 3 -18.67 54.89 32.53
N ARG A 4 -18.04 54.43 33.61
CA ARG A 4 -16.57 54.33 33.71
C ARG A 4 -16.09 53.28 32.71
N THR A 5 -15.42 53.71 31.65
CA THR A 5 -14.66 52.83 30.78
C THR A 5 -13.30 52.58 31.42
N SER A 6 -13.10 51.41 32.02
CA SER A 6 -11.80 50.92 32.46
C SER A 6 -10.98 50.47 31.25
N GLY A 7 -9.85 51.13 30.98
CA GLY A 7 -8.90 50.70 29.95
C GLY A 7 -7.85 49.75 30.52
N LEU A 8 -7.49 48.72 29.76
CA LEU A 8 -6.40 47.80 30.08
C LEU A 8 -5.04 48.50 29.95
N THR A 9 -4.13 48.22 30.88
CA THR A 9 -2.75 48.69 30.84
C THR A 9 -1.91 47.82 29.90
N VAL A 10 -0.84 48.39 29.34
CA VAL A 10 0.11 47.67 28.49
C VAL A 10 0.73 46.46 29.22
N ILE A 11 0.99 46.60 30.52
CA ILE A 11 1.57 45.54 31.36
C ILE A 11 0.59 44.36 31.48
N GLU A 12 -0.69 44.62 31.72
CA GLU A 12 -1.70 43.56 31.81
C GLU A 12 -1.81 42.77 30.50
N ILE A 13 -1.80 43.46 29.35
CA ILE A 13 -1.80 42.79 28.04
C ILE A 13 -0.52 41.97 27.84
N LEU A 14 0.64 42.51 28.24
CA LEU A 14 1.93 41.84 28.07
C LEU A 14 2.03 40.55 28.90
N VAL A 15 1.56 40.57 30.16
CA VAL A 15 1.52 39.37 31.01
C VAL A 15 0.60 38.31 30.44
N VAL A 16 -0.59 38.71 29.95
CA VAL A 16 -1.57 37.77 29.37
C VAL A 16 -1.01 37.10 28.12
N VAL A 17 -0.44 37.87 27.20
CA VAL A 17 0.19 37.31 25.99
C VAL A 17 1.38 36.42 26.35
N GLY A 18 2.17 36.78 27.35
CA GLY A 18 3.27 35.96 27.86
C GLY A 18 2.81 34.60 28.39
N ILE A 19 1.72 34.56 29.16
CA ILE A 19 1.13 33.31 29.65
C ILE A 19 0.57 32.47 28.49
N ILE A 20 -0.13 33.09 27.54
CA ILE A 20 -0.65 32.38 26.35
C ILE A 20 0.49 31.77 25.53
N ALA A 21 1.56 32.51 25.28
CA ALA A 21 2.72 32.04 24.53
C ALA A 21 3.39 30.85 25.23
N LEU A 22 3.54 30.89 26.55
CA LEU A 22 4.05 29.77 27.35
C LEU A 22 3.16 28.53 27.22
N LEU A 23 1.84 28.70 27.39
CA LEU A 23 0.88 27.58 27.31
C LEU A 23 0.87 26.95 25.91
N VAL A 24 0.85 27.76 24.85
CA VAL A 24 0.91 27.27 23.45
C VAL A 24 2.23 26.59 23.16
N GLY A 25 3.36 27.14 23.65
CA GLY A 25 4.69 26.55 23.48
C GLY A 25 4.80 25.14 24.06
N LEU A 26 4.14 24.87 25.19
CA LEU A 26 4.08 23.54 25.79
C LEU A 26 3.11 22.60 25.07
N LEU A 27 2.04 23.13 24.46
CA LEU A 27 0.95 22.33 23.89
C LEU A 27 1.24 21.82 22.46
N LEU A 28 1.92 22.61 21.63
CA LEU A 28 2.25 22.24 20.23
C LEU A 28 2.97 20.88 20.07
N PRO A 29 4.08 20.57 20.79
CA PRO A 29 4.77 19.29 20.62
C PRO A 29 3.92 18.10 21.05
N ALA A 30 3.06 18.26 22.08
CA ALA A 30 2.16 17.22 22.55
C ALA A 30 1.11 16.86 21.49
N VAL A 31 0.51 17.87 20.84
CA VAL A 31 -0.49 17.65 19.79
C VAL A 31 0.09 16.91 18.58
N GLN A 32 1.30 17.24 18.15
CA GLN A 32 1.96 16.55 17.03
C GLN A 32 2.18 15.06 17.33
N THR A 33 2.61 14.75 18.55
CA THR A 33 2.81 13.36 19.01
C THR A 33 1.49 12.58 19.00
N VAL A 34 0.41 13.17 19.53
CA VAL A 34 -0.92 12.54 19.54
C VAL A 34 -1.44 12.31 18.13
N GLN A 35 -1.26 13.26 17.21
CA GLN A 35 -1.66 13.08 15.82
C GLN A 35 -0.89 11.95 15.11
N LYS A 36 0.42 11.82 15.38
CA LYS A 36 1.22 10.70 14.86
C LYS A 36 0.68 9.36 15.37
N MET A 37 0.47 9.23 16.68
CA MET A 37 -0.10 8.01 17.29
C MET A 37 -1.50 7.69 16.77
N ALA A 38 -2.33 8.70 16.53
CA ALA A 38 -3.67 8.52 15.96
C ALA A 38 -3.61 7.96 14.53
N LYS A 39 -2.68 8.44 13.69
CA LYS A 39 -2.47 7.91 12.33
C LYS A 39 -1.95 6.47 12.37
N GLU A 40 -1.00 6.16 13.23
CA GLU A 40 -0.50 4.79 13.42
C GLU A 40 -1.61 3.83 13.87
N THR A 41 -2.46 4.28 14.81
CA THR A 41 -3.62 3.51 15.27
C THR A 41 -4.62 3.29 14.14
N LYS A 42 -4.88 4.31 13.33
CA LYS A 42 -5.74 4.21 12.15
C LYS A 42 -5.17 3.22 11.13
N GLN A 43 -3.85 3.21 10.91
CA GLN A 43 -3.20 2.25 10.02
C GLN A 43 -3.35 0.82 10.53
N LYS A 44 -3.17 0.58 11.84
CA LYS A 44 -3.38 -0.74 12.46
C LYS A 44 -4.83 -1.21 12.33
N ALA A 45 -5.81 -0.30 12.45
CA ALA A 45 -7.22 -0.61 12.22
C ALA A 45 -7.50 -0.94 10.73
N GLN A 46 -6.87 -0.23 9.80
CA GLN A 46 -6.93 -0.56 8.37
C GLN A 46 -6.36 -1.96 8.10
N PHE A 47 -5.20 -2.30 8.68
CA PHE A 47 -4.65 -3.65 8.60
C PHE A 47 -5.62 -4.69 9.17
N THR A 48 -6.21 -4.46 10.32
CA THR A 48 -7.21 -5.39 10.90
C THR A 48 -8.37 -5.65 9.93
N SER A 49 -8.82 -4.61 9.22
CA SER A 49 -9.88 -4.74 8.20
C SER A 49 -9.41 -5.54 6.97
N ILE A 50 -8.18 -5.32 6.52
CA ILE A 50 -7.55 -6.11 5.45
C ILE A 50 -7.38 -7.58 5.88
N GLU A 51 -6.96 -7.83 7.12
CA GLU A 51 -6.78 -9.18 7.67
C GLU A 51 -8.11 -9.94 7.74
N LEU A 52 -9.19 -9.26 8.14
CA LEU A 52 -10.55 -9.83 8.12
C LEU A 52 -10.99 -10.18 6.69
N GLY A 53 -10.75 -9.27 5.74
CA GLY A 53 -11.06 -9.52 4.32
C GLY A 53 -10.25 -10.70 3.75
N LEU A 54 -8.96 -10.80 4.08
CA LEU A 54 -8.11 -11.92 3.68
C LEU A 54 -8.51 -13.24 4.34
N ALA A 55 -8.99 -13.20 5.59
CA ALA A 55 -9.52 -14.39 6.26
C ALA A 55 -10.82 -14.89 5.59
N ALA A 56 -11.72 -13.98 5.23
CA ALA A 56 -12.92 -14.31 4.46
C ALA A 56 -12.58 -14.85 3.07
N PHE A 57 -11.65 -14.21 2.36
CA PHE A 57 -11.14 -14.71 1.08
C PHE A 57 -10.58 -16.13 1.20
N ARG A 58 -9.75 -16.38 2.22
CA ARG A 58 -9.20 -17.71 2.50
C ARG A 58 -10.28 -18.74 2.84
N SER A 59 -11.34 -18.34 3.53
CA SER A 59 -12.48 -19.22 3.82
C SER A 59 -13.20 -19.65 2.53
N ASP A 60 -13.32 -18.74 1.55
CA ASP A 60 -14.03 -18.99 0.30
C ASP A 60 -13.18 -19.75 -0.73
N TYR A 61 -11.87 -19.50 -0.78
CA TYR A 61 -10.96 -20.05 -1.81
C TYR A 61 -9.88 -21.00 -1.27
N GLY A 62 -9.84 -21.25 0.03
CA GLY A 62 -8.96 -22.22 0.70
C GLY A 62 -7.54 -21.72 1.00
N ASP A 63 -7.08 -20.63 0.37
CA ASP A 63 -5.74 -20.08 0.56
C ASP A 63 -5.76 -18.55 0.44
N TYR A 64 -4.66 -17.91 0.86
CA TYR A 64 -4.46 -16.48 0.62
C TYR A 64 -4.15 -16.20 -0.86
N PRO A 65 -4.44 -14.97 -1.34
CA PRO A 65 -4.08 -14.55 -2.69
C PRO A 65 -2.60 -14.77 -3.00
N PRO A 66 -2.24 -15.17 -4.23
CA PRO A 66 -0.84 -15.26 -4.60
C PRO A 66 -0.19 -13.86 -4.57
N SER A 67 1.08 -13.78 -4.16
CA SER A 67 1.88 -12.55 -4.25
C SER A 67 2.89 -12.57 -5.40
N SER A 68 3.03 -13.69 -6.11
CA SER A 68 4.12 -13.91 -7.06
C SER A 68 4.19 -12.82 -8.14
N TRP A 69 5.32 -12.14 -8.26
CA TRP A 69 5.52 -11.15 -9.34
C TRP A 69 5.50 -11.77 -10.75
N TRP A 70 5.89 -13.05 -10.84
CA TRP A 70 5.95 -13.83 -12.07
C TRP A 70 4.65 -14.61 -12.30
N ASN A 71 4.12 -14.56 -13.53
CA ASN A 71 3.04 -15.44 -13.98
C ASN A 71 3.55 -16.44 -15.05
N PRO A 72 3.85 -17.70 -14.70
CA PRO A 72 4.38 -18.70 -15.64
C PRO A 72 3.33 -19.18 -16.66
N THR A 73 2.05 -18.85 -16.47
CA THR A 73 0.96 -19.30 -17.35
C THR A 73 0.80 -18.44 -18.60
N LEU A 74 1.54 -17.33 -18.70
CA LEU A 74 1.52 -16.42 -19.85
C LEU A 74 2.70 -16.68 -20.79
N PRO A 75 2.52 -16.54 -22.11
CA PRO A 75 3.63 -16.54 -23.06
C PRO A 75 4.70 -15.52 -22.63
N GLY A 76 5.94 -15.97 -22.45
CA GLY A 76 7.05 -15.14 -22.00
C GLY A 76 7.10 -14.85 -20.50
N GLY A 77 6.18 -15.42 -19.70
CA GLY A 77 6.17 -15.28 -18.25
C GLY A 77 6.05 -13.83 -17.79
N ARG A 78 4.93 -13.18 -18.13
CA ARG A 78 4.78 -11.75 -17.92
C ARG A 78 5.00 -11.35 -16.46
N GLN A 79 5.74 -10.25 -16.30
CA GLN A 79 6.24 -9.67 -15.06
C GLN A 79 5.68 -8.27 -14.94
N ASP A 80 4.37 -8.15 -14.75
CA ASP A 80 3.66 -6.87 -14.72
C ASP A 80 2.59 -6.81 -13.62
N TYR A 81 2.61 -7.80 -12.72
CA TYR A 81 1.60 -7.97 -11.68
C TYR A 81 2.18 -8.41 -10.32
N CYS A 82 2.38 -7.44 -9.43
CA CYS A 82 2.96 -7.60 -8.10
C CYS A 82 1.96 -8.04 -7.03
N GLY A 83 2.49 -8.44 -5.87
CA GLY A 83 1.69 -8.85 -4.72
C GLY A 83 0.71 -7.78 -4.25
N ALA A 84 1.10 -6.49 -4.23
CA ALA A 84 0.22 -5.40 -3.82
C ALA A 84 -1.00 -5.23 -4.76
N GLN A 85 -0.84 -5.42 -6.07
CA GLN A 85 -1.97 -5.36 -7.00
C GLN A 85 -2.89 -6.57 -6.84
N LYS A 86 -2.31 -7.76 -6.64
CA LYS A 86 -3.07 -8.99 -6.37
C LYS A 86 -3.85 -8.90 -5.06
N LEU A 87 -3.31 -8.26 -4.03
CA LEU A 87 -4.04 -7.98 -2.80
C LEU A 87 -5.28 -7.10 -3.08
N ALA A 88 -5.13 -6.04 -3.87
CA ALA A 88 -6.24 -5.16 -4.21
C ALA A 88 -7.30 -5.88 -5.05
N GLU A 89 -6.89 -6.67 -6.04
CA GLU A 89 -7.79 -7.53 -6.82
C GLU A 89 -8.55 -8.51 -5.92
N ALA A 90 -7.86 -9.20 -5.02
CA ALA A 90 -8.47 -10.19 -4.15
C ALA A 90 -9.59 -9.61 -3.29
N LEU A 91 -9.37 -8.42 -2.74
CA LEU A 91 -10.27 -7.82 -1.76
C LEU A 91 -11.38 -6.97 -2.38
N LEU A 92 -11.08 -6.30 -3.49
CA LEU A 92 -11.99 -5.33 -4.12
C LEU A 92 -12.38 -5.70 -5.55
N GLY A 93 -11.66 -6.61 -6.20
CA GLY A 93 -11.77 -6.87 -7.63
C GLY A 93 -11.01 -5.86 -8.49
N TRP A 94 -11.01 -6.12 -9.79
CA TRP A 94 -10.33 -5.32 -10.81
C TRP A 94 -10.87 -3.89 -10.95
N ASP A 95 -12.19 -3.76 -10.88
CA ASP A 95 -12.93 -2.51 -11.02
C ASP A 95 -13.46 -1.98 -9.68
N LEU A 96 -12.95 -2.54 -8.58
CA LEU A 96 -13.40 -2.24 -7.22
C LEU A 96 -14.87 -2.61 -6.96
N LEU A 97 -15.51 -3.48 -7.76
CA LEU A 97 -16.91 -3.90 -7.55
C LEU A 97 -17.05 -5.34 -7.05
N GLY A 98 -15.95 -5.98 -6.66
CA GLY A 98 -15.94 -7.32 -6.10
C GLY A 98 -15.06 -8.30 -6.89
N PHE A 99 -14.59 -9.33 -6.20
CA PHE A 99 -13.67 -10.31 -6.74
C PHE A 99 -14.38 -11.33 -7.64
N HIS A 100 -13.75 -11.72 -8.74
CA HIS A 100 -14.27 -12.73 -9.65
C HIS A 100 -13.60 -14.09 -9.36
N PRO A 101 -14.37 -15.16 -9.08
CA PRO A 101 -13.82 -16.48 -8.76
C PRO A 101 -12.86 -17.07 -9.81
N ASP A 102 -13.11 -16.81 -11.10
CA ASP A 102 -12.28 -17.30 -12.20
C ASP A 102 -11.02 -16.43 -12.47
N SER A 103 -10.64 -15.54 -11.54
CA SER A 103 -9.42 -14.75 -11.70
C SER A 103 -8.20 -15.66 -11.86
N ALA A 104 -7.43 -15.42 -12.92
CA ALA A 104 -6.15 -16.06 -13.14
C ALA A 104 -4.96 -15.23 -12.62
N TRP A 105 -5.22 -14.18 -11.83
CA TRP A 105 -4.21 -13.25 -11.29
C TRP A 105 -3.30 -12.69 -12.39
N ARG A 106 -3.94 -12.18 -13.45
CA ARG A 106 -3.28 -11.64 -14.63
C ARG A 106 -3.53 -10.15 -14.73
N ALA A 107 -2.49 -9.39 -15.04
CA ALA A 107 -2.55 -7.96 -15.26
C ALA A 107 -3.41 -7.48 -16.44
N ASP A 108 -3.88 -8.38 -17.30
CA ASP A 108 -4.82 -8.07 -18.39
C ASP A 108 -6.27 -8.41 -18.04
N GLY A 109 -6.50 -8.91 -16.82
CA GLY A 109 -7.80 -9.32 -16.36
C GLY A 109 -8.41 -10.43 -17.18
N LEU A 110 -7.66 -11.28 -17.91
CA LEU A 110 -8.20 -12.44 -18.61
C LEU A 110 -8.16 -13.70 -17.72
N ASP A 111 -8.86 -14.76 -18.11
CA ASP A 111 -8.71 -16.06 -17.45
C ASP A 111 -7.42 -16.79 -17.87
N ARG A 112 -7.23 -18.01 -17.34
CA ARG A 112 -6.06 -18.85 -17.65
C ARG A 112 -5.99 -19.29 -19.12
N ASN A 113 -7.11 -19.34 -19.82
CA ASN A 113 -7.24 -19.82 -21.20
C ASN A 113 -7.35 -18.67 -22.22
N ASN A 114 -7.02 -17.43 -21.82
CA ASN A 114 -7.24 -16.20 -22.61
C ASN A 114 -8.73 -15.96 -22.97
N GLY A 115 -9.64 -16.59 -22.23
CA GLY A 115 -11.08 -16.36 -22.33
C GLY A 115 -11.53 -15.13 -21.54
N PRO A 116 -12.79 -14.70 -21.75
CA PRO A 116 -13.39 -13.62 -20.99
C PRO A 116 -13.72 -14.12 -19.58
N ALA A 117 -12.85 -13.84 -18.62
CA ALA A 117 -13.23 -13.65 -17.24
C ALA A 117 -12.64 -12.31 -16.78
N THR A 118 -13.10 -11.74 -15.67
CA THR A 118 -12.57 -10.50 -15.05
C THR A 118 -12.53 -9.25 -15.94
N TYR A 119 -13.66 -8.90 -16.57
CA TYR A 119 -14.02 -7.52 -16.98
C TYR A 119 -12.86 -6.55 -17.28
N ASP A 120 -12.60 -6.31 -18.56
CA ASP A 120 -11.83 -5.15 -19.01
C ASP A 120 -12.82 -3.97 -19.25
N PRO A 121 -12.84 -2.93 -18.41
CA PRO A 121 -13.71 -1.75 -18.62
C PRO A 121 -13.47 -1.02 -19.95
N LEU A 122 -12.34 -1.28 -20.62
CA LEU A 122 -12.00 -0.69 -21.92
C LEU A 122 -12.19 -1.63 -23.12
N LYS A 123 -12.37 -2.93 -22.92
CA LYS A 123 -12.58 -3.91 -24.02
C LYS A 123 -13.92 -4.63 -23.99
N ALA A 124 -14.82 -4.27 -23.07
CA ALA A 124 -16.07 -5.02 -22.92
C ALA A 124 -16.96 -4.92 -24.17
N ASN A 125 -17.06 -6.03 -24.90
CA ASN A 125 -18.32 -6.40 -25.51
C ASN A 125 -19.32 -6.62 -24.34
N PRO A 126 -20.39 -5.83 -24.22
CA PRO A 126 -21.29 -5.87 -23.06
C PRO A 126 -22.00 -7.23 -22.85
N ALA A 127 -21.93 -8.16 -23.81
CA ALA A 127 -22.47 -9.52 -23.69
C ALA A 127 -21.59 -10.51 -22.88
N SER A 128 -20.33 -10.17 -22.55
CA SER A 128 -19.41 -11.04 -21.78
C SER A 128 -19.30 -10.66 -20.30
N VAL A 129 -20.27 -9.89 -19.80
CA VAL A 129 -20.22 -9.30 -18.46
C VAL A 129 -20.73 -10.31 -17.42
N THR A 130 -19.81 -11.08 -16.82
CA THR A 130 -20.08 -12.05 -15.74
C THR A 130 -20.17 -11.37 -14.36
N LEU A 131 -20.93 -10.28 -14.26
CA LEU A 131 -21.11 -9.54 -12.98
C LEU A 131 -21.79 -10.41 -11.92
N ASP A 132 -22.70 -11.27 -12.34
CA ASP A 132 -23.44 -12.24 -11.54
C ASP A 132 -22.55 -13.28 -10.86
N LYS A 133 -21.38 -13.59 -11.45
CA LYS A 133 -20.42 -14.56 -10.88
C LYS A 133 -19.54 -13.97 -9.79
N ARG A 134 -19.52 -12.65 -9.63
CA ARG A 134 -18.63 -11.98 -8.69
C ARG A 134 -19.09 -12.20 -7.26
N ARG A 135 -18.10 -12.36 -6.37
CA ARG A 135 -18.32 -12.15 -4.95
C ARG A 135 -18.25 -10.65 -4.67
N GLY A 136 -19.01 -10.20 -3.68
CA GLY A 136 -18.92 -8.83 -3.19
C GLY A 136 -17.51 -8.50 -2.69
N ARG A 137 -17.27 -7.23 -2.38
CA ARG A 137 -15.99 -6.81 -1.78
C ARG A 137 -15.80 -7.53 -0.44
N TYR A 138 -14.58 -7.97 -0.17
CA TYR A 138 -14.20 -8.52 1.14
C TYR A 138 -13.88 -7.43 2.16
N VAL A 139 -13.68 -6.19 1.70
CA VAL A 139 -13.41 -5.02 2.54
C VAL A 139 -14.00 -3.77 1.89
N GLU A 140 -14.40 -2.80 2.70
CA GLU A 140 -14.90 -1.53 2.17
C GLU A 140 -13.77 -0.68 1.58
N ALA A 141 -14.01 -0.13 0.38
CA ALA A 141 -13.01 0.62 -0.37
C ALA A 141 -12.55 1.88 0.38
N GLU A 142 -13.45 2.51 1.13
CA GLU A 142 -13.21 3.71 1.93
C GLU A 142 -12.23 3.46 3.09
N ILE A 143 -12.11 2.21 3.54
CA ILE A 143 -11.17 1.84 4.61
C ILE A 143 -9.77 1.63 4.01
N VAL A 144 -9.67 0.96 2.87
CA VAL A 144 -8.39 0.50 2.30
C VAL A 144 -7.80 1.40 1.23
N ASN A 145 -8.46 2.53 0.93
CA ASN A 145 -7.97 3.59 0.05
C ASN A 145 -7.36 3.07 -1.26
N PRO A 146 -8.12 2.43 -2.14
CA PRO A 146 -7.58 1.93 -3.40
C PRO A 146 -7.22 3.08 -4.33
N PHE A 147 -6.01 3.04 -4.90
CA PHE A 147 -5.55 3.98 -5.93
C PHE A 147 -5.01 3.24 -7.14
N MET A 148 -5.25 3.80 -8.33
CA MET A 148 -4.69 3.28 -9.57
C MET A 148 -3.18 3.58 -9.63
N LEU A 149 -2.36 2.63 -10.09
CA LEU A 149 -0.91 2.82 -10.18
C LEU A 149 -0.52 3.93 -11.14
N SER A 150 -1.09 3.93 -12.35
CA SER A 150 -0.78 4.95 -13.36
C SER A 150 -1.90 5.02 -14.40
N TRP A 151 -2.13 6.22 -14.93
CA TRP A 151 -3.05 6.42 -16.03
C TRP A 151 -2.29 6.79 -17.30
N SER A 152 -2.34 5.92 -18.32
CA SER A 152 -1.67 6.14 -19.62
C SER A 152 -2.63 6.53 -20.74
N GLY A 153 -3.92 6.72 -20.46
CA GLY A 153 -4.97 6.84 -21.49
C GLY A 153 -5.37 8.25 -21.92
N GLY A 154 -4.84 9.31 -21.28
CA GLY A 154 -5.39 10.68 -21.37
C GLY A 154 -6.78 10.79 -20.71
N GLY A 155 -7.11 11.91 -20.07
CA GLY A 155 -8.40 12.09 -19.35
C GLY A 155 -8.29 12.86 -18.02
N ALA A 156 -9.38 12.88 -17.25
CA ALA A 156 -9.55 13.64 -16.00
C ALA A 156 -9.25 12.83 -14.71
N GLN A 157 -8.46 11.75 -14.81
CA GLN A 157 -8.08 10.91 -13.67
C GLN A 157 -6.57 10.68 -13.68
N ASP A 158 -5.97 10.71 -12.49
CA ASP A 158 -4.55 10.45 -12.30
C ASP A 158 -4.31 9.10 -11.62
N GLY A 159 -3.13 8.52 -11.84
CA GLY A 159 -2.62 7.41 -11.03
C GLY A 159 -1.55 7.87 -10.06
N LEU A 160 -1.09 6.98 -9.17
CA LEU A 160 0.00 7.25 -8.22
C LEU A 160 1.27 7.76 -8.91
N PHE A 161 1.62 7.15 -10.04
CA PHE A 161 2.82 7.44 -10.83
C PHE A 161 2.47 7.86 -12.25
N VAL A 162 3.31 8.72 -12.85
CA VAL A 162 3.20 9.07 -14.28
C VAL A 162 3.46 7.85 -15.16
N THR A 163 4.38 6.99 -14.75
CA THR A 163 4.69 5.71 -15.38
C THR A 163 4.84 4.63 -14.33
N ALA A 164 4.17 3.50 -14.54
CA ALA A 164 4.25 2.33 -13.66
C ALA A 164 5.08 1.17 -14.24
N GLN A 165 5.68 1.31 -15.43
CA GLN A 165 6.45 0.22 -16.05
C GLN A 165 7.53 -0.33 -15.09
N PRO A 166 7.71 -1.67 -14.99
CA PRO A 166 7.09 -2.70 -15.83
C PRO A 166 5.67 -3.12 -15.39
N LEU A 167 5.12 -2.56 -14.32
CA LEU A 167 3.77 -2.86 -13.86
C LEU A 167 2.69 -2.40 -14.83
N ALA A 168 1.61 -3.17 -14.84
CA ALA A 168 0.37 -2.78 -15.50
C ALA A 168 -0.19 -1.51 -14.85
N ALA A 169 -0.31 -0.46 -15.67
CA ALA A 169 -0.67 0.87 -15.19
C ALA A 169 -2.09 0.92 -14.62
N ARG A 170 -3.05 0.29 -15.30
CA ARG A 170 -4.50 0.40 -15.05
C ARG A 170 -5.03 -0.54 -13.97
N THR A 171 -4.21 -0.80 -12.96
CA THR A 171 -4.55 -1.68 -11.83
C THR A 171 -4.54 -0.88 -10.55
N TYR A 172 -5.27 -1.36 -9.55
CA TYR A 172 -5.32 -0.74 -8.24
C TYR A 172 -4.33 -1.37 -7.27
N VAL A 173 -3.89 -0.57 -6.30
CA VAL A 173 -3.21 -1.00 -5.08
C VAL A 173 -3.90 -0.36 -3.89
N LEU A 174 -3.85 -1.03 -2.73
CA LEU A 174 -4.35 -0.47 -1.49
C LEU A 174 -3.29 0.47 -0.91
N CYS A 175 -3.67 1.66 -0.48
CA CYS A 175 -2.74 2.62 0.12
C CYS A 175 -2.98 2.77 1.62
N ASP A 176 -1.89 3.05 2.33
CA ASP A 176 -1.91 3.39 3.74
C ASP A 176 -2.62 4.72 4.02
N VAL A 177 -2.83 5.02 5.30
CA VAL A 177 -3.53 6.22 5.75
C VAL A 177 -2.65 7.47 5.74
N PHE A 178 -1.35 7.35 5.42
CA PHE A 178 -0.38 8.43 5.48
C PHE A 178 -0.40 9.23 4.18
N SER A 179 -1.41 10.09 4.07
CA SER A 179 -1.60 10.95 2.90
C SER A 179 -0.35 11.81 2.59
N VAL A 180 0.12 11.74 1.36
CA VAL A 180 1.25 12.49 0.84
C VAL A 180 0.77 13.86 0.34
N GLY A 181 1.13 14.93 1.06
CA GLY A 181 0.63 16.29 0.77
C GLY A 181 1.03 16.83 -0.60
N ASP A 182 2.25 16.51 -1.05
CA ASP A 182 2.85 17.01 -2.30
C ASP A 182 2.27 16.33 -3.56
N ARG A 183 1.58 15.19 -3.38
CA ARG A 183 0.89 14.47 -4.46
C ARG A 183 -0.61 14.71 -4.34
N LYS A 184 -1.22 15.15 -5.43
CA LYS A 184 -2.67 15.19 -5.60
C LYS A 184 -3.05 14.33 -6.79
N ILE A 185 -4.12 13.56 -6.64
CA ILE A 185 -4.69 12.69 -7.65
C ILE A 185 -6.13 13.13 -7.90
N GLN A 186 -6.47 13.35 -9.16
CA GLN A 186 -7.84 13.57 -9.58
C GLN A 186 -8.57 12.22 -9.63
N MET A 187 -9.65 12.11 -8.85
CA MET A 187 -10.55 10.97 -8.84
C MET A 187 -11.56 11.03 -9.99
N PRO A 188 -12.26 9.92 -10.31
CA PRO A 188 -13.31 9.89 -11.34
C PRO A 188 -14.40 10.95 -11.19
N ASP A 189 -14.72 11.36 -9.97
CA ASP A 189 -15.70 12.38 -9.64
C ASP A 189 -15.13 13.82 -9.72
N GLY A 190 -13.89 13.97 -10.17
CA GLY A 190 -13.17 15.24 -10.28
C GLY A 190 -12.54 15.74 -8.98
N LYS A 191 -12.72 15.04 -7.85
CA LYS A 191 -12.12 15.47 -6.57
C LYS A 191 -10.62 15.24 -6.55
N MET A 192 -9.90 16.20 -5.96
CA MET A 192 -8.46 16.08 -5.72
C MET A 192 -8.20 15.46 -4.36
N VAL A 193 -7.56 14.29 -4.33
CA VAL A 193 -7.25 13.54 -3.11
C VAL A 193 -5.74 13.35 -3.00
N SER A 194 -5.20 13.46 -1.78
CA SER A 194 -3.82 13.06 -1.51
C SER A 194 -3.75 11.56 -1.23
N PRO A 195 -3.05 10.77 -2.05
CA PRO A 195 -2.91 9.35 -1.81
C PRO A 195 -1.99 9.05 -0.64
N GLY A 196 -2.14 7.88 -0.03
CA GLY A 196 -1.11 7.27 0.80
C GLY A 196 -0.06 6.52 -0.03
N THR A 197 0.84 5.83 0.66
CA THR A 197 1.81 4.93 0.01
C THR A 197 1.20 3.52 -0.12
N PRO A 198 1.46 2.77 -1.21
CA PRO A 198 0.94 1.41 -1.34
C PRO A 198 1.27 0.52 -0.13
N ILE A 199 0.41 -0.44 0.15
CA ILE A 199 0.66 -1.47 1.15
C ILE A 199 1.28 -2.66 0.44
N LEU A 200 2.47 -3.06 0.87
CA LEU A 200 3.13 -4.24 0.31
C LEU A 200 2.50 -5.51 0.88
N TYR A 201 2.31 -6.50 0.00
CA TYR A 201 1.72 -7.78 0.34
C TYR A 201 2.63 -8.93 -0.11
N PHE A 202 2.94 -9.82 0.82
CA PHE A 202 3.73 -11.03 0.54
C PHE A 202 3.00 -12.24 1.12
N ARG A 203 2.69 -13.23 0.29
CA ARG A 203 2.16 -14.54 0.72
C ARG A 203 3.33 -15.46 1.07
N ALA A 204 3.21 -16.18 2.18
CA ALA A 204 4.22 -17.15 2.59
C ALA A 204 4.20 -18.37 1.66
N ASN A 205 5.37 -18.78 1.18
CA ASN A 205 5.60 -20.11 0.63
C ASN A 205 5.87 -21.09 1.78
N VAL A 206 4.80 -21.68 2.31
CA VAL A 206 4.85 -22.61 3.46
C VAL A 206 5.71 -23.87 3.21
N ALA A 207 5.92 -24.22 1.94
CA ALA A 207 6.79 -25.32 1.53
C ALA A 207 8.27 -24.97 1.64
N SER A 208 8.65 -23.69 1.50
CA SER A 208 10.03 -23.26 1.66
C SER A 208 10.46 -23.24 3.13
N LYS A 209 11.75 -23.46 3.35
CA LYS A 209 12.43 -23.29 4.65
C LYS A 209 13.60 -22.30 4.55
N LEU A 210 13.67 -21.54 3.46
CA LEU A 210 14.74 -20.57 3.21
C LEU A 210 14.30 -19.16 3.63
N HIS A 211 15.26 -18.42 4.17
CA HIS A 211 15.13 -17.01 4.54
C HIS A 211 16.45 -16.32 4.15
N ASP A 212 16.64 -16.15 2.84
CA ASP A 212 17.93 -15.77 2.26
C ASP A 212 17.76 -14.63 1.23
N PRO A 213 18.40 -13.47 1.46
CA PRO A 213 18.33 -12.33 0.54
C PRO A 213 18.95 -12.57 -0.83
N ALA A 214 19.89 -13.52 -0.96
CA ALA A 214 20.48 -13.91 -2.23
C ALA A 214 19.60 -14.91 -3.02
N ALA A 215 18.76 -15.67 -2.33
CA ALA A 215 17.86 -16.68 -2.91
C ALA A 215 16.38 -16.28 -2.74
N ALA A 216 16.04 -15.05 -3.14
CA ALA A 216 14.75 -14.48 -2.83
C ALA A 216 13.56 -15.28 -3.40
N ASP A 217 13.71 -15.83 -4.60
CA ASP A 217 12.67 -16.61 -5.28
C ASP A 217 12.39 -17.98 -4.61
N ALA A 218 13.37 -18.51 -3.88
CA ALA A 218 13.26 -19.78 -3.17
C ALA A 218 12.90 -19.60 -1.68
N SER A 219 12.92 -18.38 -1.16
CA SER A 219 12.64 -18.07 0.23
C SER A 219 11.15 -18.16 0.58
N ILE A 220 10.83 -18.20 1.87
CA ILE A 220 9.45 -18.22 2.37
C ILE A 220 8.69 -16.98 1.88
N TYR A 221 9.33 -15.82 1.90
CA TYR A 221 8.77 -14.58 1.38
C TYR A 221 9.62 -14.07 0.25
N CYS A 222 9.08 -14.00 -0.96
CA CYS A 222 9.84 -13.51 -2.10
C CYS A 222 9.82 -11.98 -2.14
N ALA A 223 10.96 -11.35 -1.83
CA ALA A 223 11.10 -9.89 -1.93
C ALA A 223 10.83 -9.34 -3.34
N ARG A 224 11.04 -10.15 -4.40
CA ARG A 224 10.74 -9.77 -5.79
C ARG A 224 9.27 -9.55 -6.05
N ASP A 225 8.38 -10.13 -5.25
CA ASP A 225 6.93 -10.04 -5.40
C ASP A 225 6.43 -8.60 -5.48
N ASN A 226 7.12 -7.66 -4.82
CA ASN A 226 6.82 -6.23 -4.90
C ASN A 226 8.00 -5.38 -5.37
N ALA A 227 9.16 -5.97 -5.69
CA ALA A 227 10.37 -5.22 -6.01
C ALA A 227 10.16 -4.15 -7.11
N PRO A 228 9.35 -4.38 -8.15
CA PRO A 228 9.16 -3.35 -9.18
C PRO A 228 8.21 -2.24 -8.75
N LEU A 229 7.25 -2.51 -7.86
CA LEU A 229 6.46 -1.45 -7.21
C LEU A 229 7.35 -0.58 -6.33
N VAL A 230 8.20 -1.22 -5.53
CA VAL A 230 9.22 -0.54 -4.72
C VAL A 230 10.19 0.23 -5.65
N GLY A 231 10.53 -0.32 -6.81
CA GLY A 231 11.38 0.29 -7.84
C GLY A 231 10.80 1.56 -8.49
N LEU A 232 9.48 1.79 -8.38
CA LEU A 232 8.87 3.04 -8.84
C LEU A 232 9.26 4.23 -7.95
N GLY A 233 9.79 3.98 -6.75
CA GLY A 233 10.20 4.98 -5.79
C GLY A 233 9.04 5.62 -5.04
N ARG A 234 9.37 6.62 -4.22
CA ARG A 234 8.42 7.29 -3.33
C ARG A 234 7.26 7.95 -4.10
N VAL A 235 6.02 7.75 -3.62
CA VAL A 235 4.80 8.31 -4.23
C VAL A 235 4.79 9.83 -4.28
N ALA A 236 5.37 10.50 -3.28
CA ALA A 236 5.54 11.96 -3.27
C ALA A 236 6.29 12.48 -4.50
N ASP A 237 7.22 11.68 -5.01
CA ASP A 237 8.02 11.98 -6.19
C ASP A 237 7.43 11.38 -7.47
N GLY A 238 6.20 10.83 -7.43
CA GLY A 238 5.61 10.05 -8.54
C GLY A 238 5.41 10.82 -9.85
N LEU A 239 5.42 12.16 -9.79
CA LEU A 239 5.42 13.06 -10.96
C LEU A 239 6.80 13.29 -11.57
N LYS A 240 7.88 13.01 -10.82
CA LYS A 240 9.25 13.16 -11.30
C LYS A 240 9.63 12.00 -12.23
N PRO A 241 10.59 12.21 -13.16
CA PRO A 241 11.26 11.12 -13.85
C PRO A 241 11.82 10.08 -12.88
N ALA A 242 11.80 8.80 -13.26
CA ALA A 242 12.12 7.68 -12.37
C ALA A 242 13.50 7.80 -11.68
N ASN A 243 14.51 8.33 -12.38
CA ASN A 243 15.86 8.54 -11.86
C ASN A 243 15.98 9.65 -10.81
N LEU A 244 14.95 10.49 -10.64
CA LEU A 244 14.92 11.58 -9.66
C LEU A 244 14.03 11.27 -8.45
N ARG A 245 13.42 10.09 -8.40
CA ARG A 245 12.56 9.66 -7.29
C ARG A 245 13.42 9.13 -6.16
N ARG A 246 13.05 9.47 -4.92
CA ARG A 246 13.69 8.83 -3.75
C ARG A 246 13.39 7.34 -3.78
N GLN A 247 14.43 6.54 -3.55
CA GLN A 247 14.35 5.08 -3.56
C GLN A 247 14.12 4.55 -2.15
N HIS A 248 13.42 3.42 -2.05
CA HIS A 248 13.16 2.74 -0.79
C HIS A 248 14.36 1.87 -0.40
N GLN A 249 14.53 1.58 0.89
CA GLN A 249 15.64 0.74 1.37
C GLN A 249 15.45 -0.75 1.02
N PHE A 250 14.21 -1.17 0.77
CA PHE A 250 13.92 -2.54 0.34
C PHE A 250 14.38 -2.87 -1.08
N LEU A 251 14.83 -1.89 -1.87
CA LEU A 251 15.46 -2.19 -3.16
C LEU A 251 16.84 -2.78 -2.94
N PRO A 252 17.24 -3.77 -3.76
CA PRO A 252 18.59 -4.30 -3.70
C PRO A 252 19.58 -3.19 -4.09
N ASP A 253 20.60 -2.98 -3.26
CA ASP A 253 21.66 -2.01 -3.52
C ASP A 253 22.55 -2.50 -4.67
N LEU A 254 23.19 -1.57 -5.38
CA LEU A 254 24.18 -1.87 -6.43
C LEU A 254 25.44 -2.52 -5.87
N VAL A 255 25.68 -2.43 -4.56
CA VAL A 255 26.92 -2.82 -3.88
C VAL A 255 26.77 -4.10 -3.02
N ALA A 256 25.54 -4.52 -2.68
CA ALA A 256 25.28 -5.70 -1.86
C ALA A 256 24.38 -6.71 -2.61
N PRO A 257 24.62 -8.03 -2.50
CA PRO A 257 23.87 -8.99 -3.30
C PRO A 257 22.48 -9.21 -2.67
N GLY A 258 21.45 -8.57 -3.24
CA GLY A 258 20.06 -8.96 -3.00
C GLY A 258 19.30 -8.08 -1.99
N PHE A 259 18.23 -8.63 -1.43
CA PHE A 259 17.20 -7.88 -0.69
C PHE A 259 17.47 -7.79 0.82
N GLN A 260 18.73 -7.56 1.23
CA GLN A 260 19.20 -7.68 2.61
C GLN A 260 18.28 -6.97 3.63
N TYR A 261 18.04 -5.67 3.45
CA TYR A 261 17.19 -4.88 4.35
C TYR A 261 15.79 -5.46 4.53
N PHE A 262 15.17 -5.95 3.45
CA PHE A 262 13.87 -6.59 3.53
C PHE A 262 13.93 -7.84 4.41
N TYR A 263 14.88 -8.75 4.17
CA TYR A 263 14.98 -10.00 4.94
C TYR A 263 15.36 -9.78 6.40
N GLU A 264 16.14 -8.76 6.70
CA GLU A 264 16.42 -8.35 8.07
C GLU A 264 15.17 -7.78 8.75
N SER A 265 14.41 -6.95 8.04
CA SER A 265 13.20 -6.28 8.57
C SER A 265 12.07 -7.24 8.96
N ILE A 266 11.98 -8.39 8.30
CA ILE A 266 10.93 -9.39 8.55
C ILE A 266 11.38 -10.55 9.45
N ARG A 267 12.64 -10.54 9.92
CA ARG A 267 13.19 -11.59 10.79
C ARG A 267 12.57 -11.54 12.18
N ASP A 268 12.15 -12.69 12.70
CA ASP A 268 11.70 -12.83 14.09
C ASP A 268 12.91 -13.03 15.03
N PRO A 269 13.24 -12.06 15.91
CA PRO A 269 14.37 -12.17 16.83
C PRO A 269 14.15 -13.23 17.92
N ARG A 270 12.92 -13.72 18.12
CA ARG A 270 12.62 -14.79 19.07
C ARG A 270 13.15 -16.14 18.58
N VAL A 271 13.33 -16.29 17.27
CA VAL A 271 13.89 -17.51 16.66
C VAL A 271 15.39 -17.33 16.46
N GLN A 272 16.17 -17.85 17.42
CA GLN A 272 17.63 -17.71 17.41
C GLN A 272 18.35 -18.85 16.69
N ALA A 273 17.72 -20.02 16.56
CA ALA A 273 18.34 -21.21 15.98
C ALA A 273 18.72 -21.06 14.49
N ARG A 274 18.01 -20.19 13.76
CA ARG A 274 18.27 -19.84 12.37
C ARG A 274 17.60 -18.51 12.01
N PRO A 275 18.03 -17.82 10.93
CA PRO A 275 17.24 -16.75 10.34
C PRO A 275 15.85 -17.26 9.97
N TRP A 276 14.82 -16.65 10.53
CA TRP A 276 13.45 -17.07 10.32
C TRP A 276 12.51 -15.87 10.32
N PRO A 277 11.55 -15.78 9.40
CA PRO A 277 10.66 -14.62 9.33
C PRO A 277 9.54 -14.73 10.36
N TYR A 278 8.91 -13.59 10.64
CA TYR A 278 7.60 -13.57 11.27
C TYR A 278 6.54 -14.26 10.38
N ARG A 279 5.53 -14.84 11.03
CA ARG A 279 4.33 -15.39 10.36
C ARG A 279 4.63 -16.31 9.16
N PRO A 280 5.49 -17.35 9.27
CA PRO A 280 5.92 -18.18 8.12
C PRO A 280 4.81 -19.01 7.45
N ASP A 281 3.59 -18.97 7.98
CA ASP A 281 2.42 -19.77 7.62
C ASP A 281 1.29 -18.96 6.97
N SER A 282 1.45 -17.64 6.81
CA SER A 282 0.38 -16.76 6.33
C SER A 282 0.89 -15.70 5.34
N TYR A 283 0.97 -14.44 5.77
CA TYR A 283 1.34 -13.32 4.91
C TYR A 283 1.88 -12.13 5.72
N LEU A 284 2.56 -11.23 5.03
CA LEU A 284 3.08 -9.97 5.55
C LEU A 284 2.38 -8.79 4.86
N LEU A 285 2.02 -7.79 5.66
CA LEU A 285 1.59 -6.46 5.23
C LEU A 285 2.58 -5.43 5.76
N ILE A 286 3.02 -4.55 4.88
CA ILE A 286 3.97 -3.48 5.22
C ILE A 286 3.45 -2.15 4.64
N SER A 287 3.27 -1.16 5.49
CA SER A 287 3.03 0.25 5.13
C SER A 287 4.32 1.02 5.35
N ALA A 288 4.61 1.95 4.44
CA ALA A 288 5.78 2.82 4.47
C ALA A 288 5.71 3.93 5.53
N GLY A 289 4.64 3.99 6.33
CA GLY A 289 4.53 4.98 7.38
C GLY A 289 4.42 6.42 6.89
N ALA A 290 4.86 7.36 7.72
CA ALA A 290 4.69 8.79 7.52
C ALA A 290 5.69 9.37 6.52
N ASP A 291 6.87 8.79 6.38
CA ASP A 291 7.87 9.24 5.43
C ASP A 291 7.60 8.71 4.00
N GLY A 292 6.84 7.63 3.85
CA GLY A 292 6.48 7.04 2.56
C GLY A 292 7.64 6.30 1.88
N LEU A 293 8.65 5.89 2.66
CA LEU A 293 9.75 5.03 2.24
C LEU A 293 9.61 3.67 2.95
N TYR A 294 9.97 2.57 2.28
CA TYR A 294 9.91 1.25 2.91
C TYR A 294 11.29 0.90 3.46
N GLY A 295 11.30 0.21 4.60
CA GLY A 295 12.51 -0.19 5.29
C GLY A 295 13.05 0.88 6.22
N THR A 296 12.24 1.88 6.58
CA THR A 296 12.56 2.91 7.57
C THR A 296 11.92 2.58 8.92
N ASP A 297 12.33 3.31 9.96
CA ASP A 297 11.92 3.04 11.36
C ASP A 297 10.43 3.32 11.61
N ASP A 298 9.75 4.08 10.75
CA ASP A 298 8.32 4.40 10.85
C ASP A 298 7.41 3.47 10.05
N ASP A 299 7.97 2.44 9.40
CA ASP A 299 7.19 1.38 8.77
C ASP A 299 6.18 0.77 9.76
N ILE A 300 4.95 0.57 9.30
CA ILE A 300 3.93 -0.13 10.07
C ILE A 300 3.69 -1.49 9.45
N ARG A 301 3.74 -2.52 10.28
CA ARG A 301 3.68 -3.93 9.87
C ARG A 301 2.55 -4.63 10.60
N ASN A 302 1.99 -5.68 9.99
CA ASN A 302 1.03 -6.56 10.68
C ASN A 302 1.71 -7.64 11.53
N PHE A 303 3.03 -7.60 11.63
CA PHE A 303 3.86 -8.49 12.43
C PHE A 303 4.89 -7.67 13.20
N GLY A 304 5.64 -8.33 14.08
CA GLY A 304 6.61 -7.65 14.93
C GLY A 304 5.94 -6.76 15.97
N ARG A 305 6.74 -5.93 16.64
CA ARG A 305 6.28 -4.94 17.62
C ARG A 305 6.63 -3.55 17.11
#